data_AF-A0A7S8C249-F1
#
_entry.id   AF-A0A7S8C249-F1
#
_cell.length_a   1.000
_cell.length_b   1.000
_cell.length_c   1.000
_cell.angle_alpha   90.00
_cell.angle_beta   90.00
_cell.angle_gamma   90.00
#
_symmetry.space_group_name_H-M   'P 1'
#
loop_
_entity.id
_entity.type
_entity.pdbx_description
1 polymer ?
#
loop_
_entity_poly.entity_id
_entity_poly.type
_entity_poly.pdbx_seq_one_letter_code
_entity_poly.pdbx_strand_id
1 'polypeptide(L)'
;MPQPDGEAAKAIMEADPEARQAMIEGMVDRLARRLEENGDDLEGWLRLARARSVLGDREAAADALDRAAERFAGDETASARIESMRAELGLGS
;
A
#
# COMPACT_ATOMS: atom_id res chain seq x y z
N MET A 1 8.14 -0.93 -24.91
CA MET A 1 9.13 0.00 -24.33
C MET A 1 8.68 0.33 -22.91
N PRO A 2 9.25 -0.24 -21.84
CA PRO A 2 8.92 0.18 -20.48
C PRO A 2 10.10 0.96 -19.91
N GLN A 3 9.97 2.28 -19.85
CA GLN A 3 10.61 3.06 -18.79
C GLN A 3 9.53 3.95 -18.17
N PRO A 4 8.67 3.42 -17.27
CA PRO A 4 7.69 4.24 -16.57
C PRO A 4 8.29 4.94 -15.34
N ASP A 5 9.42 4.48 -14.80
CA ASP A 5 9.87 4.90 -13.47
C ASP A 5 10.56 6.27 -13.47
N GLY A 6 11.30 6.60 -14.55
CA GLY A 6 12.07 7.85 -14.64
C GLY A 6 11.23 9.09 -14.95
N GLU A 7 10.31 9.00 -15.91
CA GLU A 7 9.42 10.12 -16.26
C GLU A 7 8.32 10.34 -15.20
N ALA A 8 7.75 9.26 -14.64
CA ALA A 8 6.75 9.39 -13.58
C ALA A 8 7.34 10.03 -12.32
N ALA A 9 8.55 9.65 -11.91
CA ALA A 9 9.21 10.26 -10.76
C ALA A 9 9.47 11.76 -10.96
N LYS A 10 9.81 12.19 -12.18
CA LYS A 10 10.06 13.59 -12.50
C LYS A 10 8.77 14.41 -12.54
N ALA A 11 7.72 13.87 -13.13
CA ALA A 11 6.38 14.48 -13.13
C ALA A 11 5.82 14.63 -11.71
N ILE A 12 6.06 13.66 -10.82
CA ILE A 12 5.70 13.72 -9.40
C ILE A 12 6.44 14.84 -8.65
N MET A 13 7.67 15.19 -9.05
CA MET A 13 8.44 16.28 -8.44
C MET A 13 8.07 17.68 -8.96
N GLU A 14 7.61 17.77 -10.21
CA GLU A 14 7.23 19.03 -10.85
C GLU A 14 5.74 19.37 -10.69
N ALA A 15 4.91 18.40 -10.26
CA ALA A 15 3.48 18.60 -10.02
C ALA A 15 3.18 19.31 -8.69
N ASP A 16 2.08 20.08 -8.68
CA ASP A 16 1.54 20.66 -7.46
C ASP A 16 1.18 19.57 -6.43
N PRO A 17 1.22 19.87 -5.11
CA PRO A 17 1.05 18.86 -4.06
C PRO A 17 -0.21 18.00 -4.19
N GLU A 18 -1.33 18.59 -4.60
CA GLU A 18 -2.60 17.89 -4.80
C GLU A 18 -2.59 17.00 -6.06
N ALA A 19 -1.99 17.48 -7.15
CA ALA A 19 -1.82 16.67 -8.36
C ALA A 19 -0.87 15.49 -8.11
N ARG A 20 0.19 15.71 -7.32
CA ARG A 20 1.12 14.68 -6.89
C ARG A 20 0.44 13.62 -6.05
N GLN A 21 -0.41 14.03 -5.11
CA GLN A 21 -1.21 13.15 -4.25
C GLN A 21 -2.11 12.22 -5.09
N ALA A 22 -2.90 12.78 -6.01
CA ALA A 22 -3.77 12.01 -6.90
C ALA A 22 -3.00 11.02 -7.80
N MET A 23 -1.81 11.40 -8.27
CA MET A 23 -0.95 10.48 -9.01
C MET A 23 -0.45 9.32 -8.15
N ILE A 24 -0.04 9.59 -6.91
CA ILE A 24 0.42 8.55 -5.97
C ILE A 24 -0.74 7.62 -5.62
N GLU A 25 -1.93 8.13 -5.31
CA GLU A 25 -3.14 7.34 -5.10
C GLU A 25 -3.40 6.37 -6.27
N GLY A 26 -3.38 6.89 -7.51
CA GLY A 26 -3.57 6.05 -8.70
C GLY A 26 -2.48 4.97 -8.88
N MET A 27 -1.24 5.21 -8.42
CA MET A 27 -0.18 4.19 -8.41
C MET A 27 -0.41 3.13 -7.33
N VAL A 28 -0.82 3.57 -6.15
CA VAL A 28 -1.11 2.73 -4.98
C VAL A 28 -2.30 1.81 -5.26
N ASP A 29 -3.34 2.30 -5.95
CA ASP A 29 -4.48 1.48 -6.35
C ASP A 29 -4.14 0.44 -7.42
N ARG A 30 -3.23 0.76 -8.35
CA ARG A 30 -2.72 -0.25 -9.29
C ARG A 30 -1.93 -1.33 -8.58
N LEU A 31 -1.15 -0.96 -7.55
CA LEU A 31 -0.46 -1.93 -6.71
C LEU A 31 -1.46 -2.80 -5.94
N ALA A 32 -2.49 -2.21 -5.35
CA ALA A 32 -3.54 -2.94 -4.64
C ALA A 32 -4.20 -4.01 -5.53
N ARG A 33 -4.67 -3.64 -6.73
CA ARG A 33 -5.27 -4.59 -7.67
C ARG A 33 -4.33 -5.73 -8.03
N ARG A 34 -3.05 -5.44 -8.25
CA ARG A 34 -2.06 -6.48 -8.54
C ARG A 34 -1.88 -7.45 -7.37
N LEU A 35 -1.86 -6.93 -6.14
CA LEU A 35 -1.76 -7.75 -4.94
C LEU A 35 -3.05 -8.54 -4.68
N GLU A 36 -4.21 -8.01 -5.01
CA GLU A 36 -5.47 -8.76 -4.97
C GLU A 36 -5.46 -9.94 -5.95
N GLU A 37 -4.91 -9.76 -7.15
CA GLU A 37 -4.81 -10.82 -8.15
C GLU A 37 -3.70 -11.83 -7.85
N ASN A 38 -2.55 -11.39 -7.34
CA ASN A 38 -1.39 -12.21 -7.01
C ASN A 38 -0.80 -11.81 -5.65
N GLY A 39 -1.48 -12.23 -4.59
CA GLY A 39 -1.29 -11.73 -3.22
C GLY A 39 -0.25 -12.42 -2.37
N ASP A 40 0.65 -13.21 -2.94
CA ASP A 40 1.72 -13.91 -2.20
C ASP A 40 2.90 -12.99 -1.82
N ASP A 41 2.71 -11.67 -1.81
CA ASP A 41 3.71 -10.67 -1.45
C ASP A 41 3.29 -9.88 -0.21
N LEU A 42 3.73 -10.36 0.95
CA LEU A 42 3.49 -9.71 2.24
C LEU A 42 4.09 -8.29 2.28
N GLU A 43 5.31 -8.10 1.76
CA GLU A 43 5.97 -6.78 1.74
C GLU A 43 5.16 -5.78 0.91
N GLY A 44 4.60 -6.25 -0.22
CA GLY A 44 3.69 -5.49 -1.06
C GLY A 44 2.48 -4.97 -0.28
N TRP A 45 1.83 -5.84 0.49
CA TRP A 45 0.68 -5.46 1.33
C TRP A 45 1.05 -4.46 2.44
N LEU A 46 2.17 -4.69 3.13
CA LEU A 46 2.65 -3.78 4.18
C LEU A 46 3.00 -2.40 3.61
N ARG A 47 3.62 -2.35 2.43
CA ARG A 47 3.93 -1.10 1.72
C ARG A 47 2.65 -0.39 1.28
N LEU A 48 1.65 -1.12 0.80
CA LEU A 48 0.35 -0.57 0.40
C LEU A 48 -0.34 0.13 1.60
N ALA A 49 -0.40 -0.52 2.75
CA ALA A 49 -0.99 0.03 3.95
C ALA A 49 -0.27 1.31 4.42
N ARG A 50 1.08 1.29 4.45
CA ARG A 50 1.88 2.46 4.80
C ARG A 50 1.67 3.62 3.84
N ALA A 51 1.65 3.35 2.53
CA ALA A 51 1.40 4.37 1.52
C ALA A 51 0.04 5.04 1.76
N ARG A 52 -1.03 4.25 1.88
CA ARG A 52 -2.39 4.77 2.16
C ARG A 52 -2.48 5.57 3.45
N SER A 53 -1.79 5.14 4.51
CA SER A 53 -1.72 5.92 5.75
C SER A 53 -1.01 7.27 5.59
N VAL A 54 0.05 7.35 4.79
CA VAL A 54 0.75 8.62 4.50
C VAL A 54 -0.14 9.56 3.68
N LEU A 55 -0.98 9.00 2.81
CA LEU A 55 -2.00 9.72 2.04
C LEU A 55 -3.18 10.18 2.91
N GLY A 56 -3.23 9.79 4.19
CA GLY A 56 -4.34 10.08 5.11
C GLY A 56 -5.54 9.15 4.94
N ASP A 57 -5.46 8.20 4.01
CA ASP A 57 -6.50 7.21 3.75
C ASP A 57 -6.37 6.03 4.72
N ARG A 58 -6.86 6.27 5.93
CA ARG A 58 -6.78 5.34 7.04
C ARG A 58 -7.63 4.09 6.82
N GLU A 59 -8.79 4.26 6.19
CA GLU A 59 -9.73 3.17 5.89
C GLU A 59 -9.09 2.20 4.88
N ALA A 60 -8.58 2.73 3.77
CA ALA A 60 -7.95 1.90 2.76
C ALA A 60 -6.63 1.26 3.24
N ALA A 61 -5.95 1.87 4.21
CA ALA A 61 -4.78 1.28 4.86
C ALA A 61 -5.15 0.07 5.73
N ALA A 62 -6.24 0.16 6.50
CA ALA A 62 -6.76 -0.96 7.28
C ALA A 62 -7.19 -2.11 6.35
N ASP A 63 -7.94 -1.78 5.30
CA ASP A 63 -8.44 -2.74 4.31
C ASP A 63 -7.31 -3.54 3.65
N ALA A 64 -6.17 -2.89 3.37
CA ALA A 64 -4.98 -3.55 2.84
C ALA A 64 -4.38 -4.57 3.83
N LEU A 65 -4.36 -4.24 5.13
CA LEU A 65 -3.86 -5.14 6.17
C LEU A 65 -4.84 -6.28 6.45
N ASP A 66 -6.15 -6.07 6.30
CA ASP A 66 -7.16 -7.12 6.48
C ASP A 66 -7.03 -8.18 5.38
N ARG A 67 -6.92 -7.74 4.13
CA ARG A 67 -6.69 -8.65 2.99
C ARG A 67 -5.36 -9.40 3.09
N ALA A 68 -4.32 -8.74 3.58
CA ALA A 68 -3.05 -9.40 3.88
C ALA A 68 -3.24 -10.47 4.97
N ALA A 69 -3.95 -10.16 6.05
CA ALA A 69 -4.20 -11.12 7.13
C ALA A 69 -5.00 -12.33 6.65
N GLU A 70 -6.02 -12.14 5.81
CA GLU A 70 -6.77 -13.23 5.20
C GLU A 70 -5.88 -14.09 4.30
N ARG A 71 -5.03 -13.46 3.48
CA ARG A 71 -4.18 -14.17 2.53
C ARG A 71 -3.04 -14.96 3.20
N PHE A 72 -2.56 -14.46 4.33
CA PHE A 72 -1.48 -15.03 5.12
C PHE A 72 -1.95 -15.64 6.45
N ALA A 73 -3.24 -15.96 6.60
CA ALA A 73 -3.81 -16.45 7.87
C ALA A 73 -3.16 -17.75 8.40
N GLY A 74 -2.49 -18.51 7.54
CA GLY A 74 -1.74 -19.71 7.90
C GLY A 74 -0.26 -19.47 8.25
N ASP A 75 0.23 -18.24 8.10
CA ASP A 75 1.61 -17.86 8.39
C ASP A 75 1.64 -16.95 9.63
N GLU A 76 2.13 -17.53 10.73
CA GLU A 76 2.24 -16.85 12.03
C GLU A 76 3.26 -15.70 11.99
N THR A 77 4.31 -15.82 11.19
CA THR A 77 5.31 -14.75 11.01
C THR A 77 4.69 -13.58 10.24
N ALA A 78 3.95 -13.87 9.18
CA ALA A 78 3.25 -12.86 8.41
C ALA A 78 2.18 -12.15 9.26
N SER A 79 1.40 -12.92 10.01
CA SER A 79 0.37 -12.40 10.91
C SER A 79 0.94 -11.44 11.95
N ALA A 80 2.06 -11.81 12.59
CA ALA A 80 2.75 -10.94 13.55
C ALA A 80 3.24 -9.62 12.92
N ARG A 81 3.73 -9.67 11.67
CA ARG A 81 4.18 -8.47 10.95
C ARG A 81 3.02 -7.57 10.56
N ILE A 82 1.89 -8.13 10.15
CA ILE A 82 0.66 -7.39 9.82
C ILE A 82 0.13 -6.68 11.07
N GLU A 83 0.08 -7.38 12.20
CA GLU A 83 -0.40 -6.81 13.46
C GLU A 83 0.53 -5.69 13.96
N SER A 84 1.85 -5.90 13.87
CA SER A 84 2.83 -4.85 14.19
C SER A 84 2.61 -3.60 13.31
N MET A 85 2.30 -3.77 12.02
CA MET A 85 1.98 -2.64 11.14
C MET A 85 0.66 -1.96 11.53
N ARG A 86 -0.37 -2.72 11.92
CA ARG A 86 -1.62 -2.14 12.44
C ARG A 86 -1.37 -1.26 13.64
N ALA A 87 -0.58 -1.74 14.59
CA ALA A 87 -0.20 -0.99 15.78
C ALA A 87 0.61 0.27 15.43
N GLU A 88 1.60 0.18 14.53
CA GLU A 88 2.42 1.32 14.08
C GLU A 88 1.58 2.43 13.43
N LEU A 89 0.59 2.06 12.62
CA LEU A 89 -0.31 3.01 11.95
C LEU A 89 -1.47 3.47 12.85
N GLY A 90 -1.53 2.94 14.08
CA GLY A 90 -2.64 3.12 15.01
C GLY A 90 -3.97 2.52 14.53
N LEU A 91 -3.95 1.71 13.48
CA LEU A 91 -5.11 1.06 12.86
C LEU A 91 -5.67 -0.09 13.71
N GLY A 92 -5.00 -0.42 14.82
CA GLY A 92 -5.53 -1.32 15.84
C GLY A 92 -6.80 -0.75 16.46
N SER A 93 -7.86 -1.56 16.41
CA SER A 93 -9.15 -1.34 17.08
C SER A 93 -9.02 -1.10 18.58
#